data_AF-A0A506Y9F0-F1
#
_entry.id   AF-A0A506Y9F0-F1
#
_cell.length_a   1.000
_cell.length_b   1.000
_cell.length_c   1.000
_cell.angle_alpha   90.00
_cell.angle_beta   90.00
_cell.angle_gamma   90.00
#
_symmetry.space_group_name_H-M   'P 1'
#
loop_
_entity.id
_entity.type
_entity.pdbx_description
1 polymer ?
#
loop_
_entity_poly.entity_id
_entity_poly.type
_entity_poly.pdbx_seq_one_letter_code
_entity_poly.pdbx_strand_id
1 'polypeptide(L)'
;MIDDDRLDARLARTRREIAASDDLVTDIAAASARRRSATRRRRLTWGGGITALALLLGGVTAPAAADAIRHFLAQTGQVCGGGECGPSSEVIDLSAPDVSEYAASLYPDYVPVPPGTTRDEIIREVSSQYDEPVQGVTTESDFVGVYEIAGYCGWVGEWITADEKHDAKRRAAATKVIVDSLQWPNINGGDAGEINALVAKAAQSGDDEGLRFAAQTYACPISRDWTELYGDWLPKQGYGG
;
A
#
# COMPACT_ATOMS: atom_id res chain seq x y z
N MET A 1 -26.74 -4.17 18.71
CA MET A 1 -26.14 -4.75 19.94
C MET A 1 -25.50 -6.07 19.52
N ILE A 2 -24.16 -6.14 19.52
CA ILE A 2 -23.44 -7.39 19.27
C ILE A 2 -23.49 -8.19 20.59
N ASP A 3 -23.82 -9.47 20.51
CA ASP A 3 -23.81 -10.38 21.66
C ASP A 3 -22.37 -10.66 22.13
N ASP A 4 -22.16 -10.77 23.43
CA ASP A 4 -20.82 -10.81 24.05
C ASP A 4 -19.99 -11.98 23.51
N ASP A 5 -20.62 -13.13 23.26
CA ASP A 5 -19.98 -14.32 22.67
C ASP A 5 -19.41 -14.04 21.26
N ARG A 6 -20.10 -13.19 20.48
CA ARG A 6 -19.66 -12.80 19.13
C ARG A 6 -18.54 -11.76 19.19
N LEU A 7 -18.52 -10.90 20.21
CA LEU A 7 -17.43 -9.97 20.45
C LEU A 7 -16.17 -10.72 20.89
N ASP A 8 -16.30 -11.66 21.82
CA ASP A 8 -15.18 -12.48 22.30
C ASP A 8 -14.59 -13.36 21.20
N ALA A 9 -15.43 -13.95 20.35
CA ALA A 9 -14.96 -14.72 19.19
C ALA A 9 -14.18 -13.84 18.18
N ARG A 10 -14.60 -12.58 17.99
CA ARG A 10 -13.88 -11.60 17.16
C ARG A 10 -12.54 -11.25 17.79
N LEU A 11 -12.51 -10.89 19.08
CA LEU A 11 -11.29 -10.53 19.79
C LEU A 11 -10.28 -11.69 19.82
N ALA A 12 -10.73 -12.92 20.04
CA ALA A 12 -9.88 -14.11 20.01
C ALA A 12 -9.31 -14.39 18.62
N ARG A 13 -10.06 -14.08 17.55
CA ARG A 13 -9.57 -14.16 16.18
C ARG A 13 -8.51 -13.09 15.93
N THR A 14 -8.80 -11.83 16.23
CA THR A 14 -7.87 -10.71 16.07
C THR A 14 -6.57 -10.94 16.84
N ARG A 15 -6.63 -11.42 18.09
CA ARG A 15 -5.42 -11.76 18.87
C ARG A 15 -4.56 -12.84 18.22
N ARG A 16 -5.16 -13.85 17.60
CA ARG A 16 -4.41 -14.90 16.88
C ARG A 16 -3.78 -14.38 15.60
N GLU A 17 -4.49 -13.51 14.87
CA GLU A 17 -3.96 -12.87 13.66
C GLU A 17 -2.78 -11.95 13.98
N ILE A 18 -2.89 -11.15 15.05
CA ILE A 18 -1.79 -10.29 15.53
C ILE A 18 -0.59 -11.13 15.95
N ALA A 19 -0.78 -12.17 16.78
CA ALA A 19 0.32 -13.01 17.24
C ALA A 19 1.05 -13.71 16.08
N ALA A 20 0.32 -14.18 15.07
CA ALA A 20 0.92 -14.76 13.87
C ALA A 20 1.73 -13.74 13.04
N SER A 21 1.29 -12.48 13.02
CA SER A 21 2.03 -11.38 12.37
C SER A 21 3.33 -11.06 13.13
N ASP A 22 3.29 -10.97 14.46
CA ASP A 22 4.46 -10.66 15.29
C ASP A 22 5.57 -11.72 15.16
N ASP A 23 5.19 -13.00 15.15
CA ASP A 23 6.12 -14.11 14.96
C ASP A 23 6.78 -14.04 13.57
N LEU A 24 6.00 -13.75 12.52
CA LEU A 24 6.48 -13.57 11.15
C LEU A 24 7.48 -12.40 11.05
N VAL A 25 7.13 -11.24 11.61
CA VAL A 25 8.00 -10.05 11.63
C VAL A 25 9.30 -10.35 12.37
N THR A 26 9.23 -11.04 13.51
CA THR A 26 10.40 -11.40 14.32
C THR A 26 11.32 -12.36 13.57
N ASP A 27 10.76 -13.37 12.90
CA ASP A 27 11.52 -14.33 12.11
C ASP A 27 12.21 -13.67 10.91
N ILE A 28 11.55 -12.72 10.25
CA ILE A 28 12.16 -11.96 9.16
C ILE A 28 13.26 -11.06 9.68
N ALA A 29 13.03 -10.31 10.76
CA ALA A 29 14.06 -9.48 11.37
C ALA A 29 15.30 -10.30 11.75
N ALA A 30 15.10 -11.50 12.31
CA ALA A 30 16.17 -12.44 12.62
C ALA A 30 16.85 -13.01 11.36
N ALA A 31 16.10 -13.26 10.28
CA ALA A 31 16.65 -13.71 9.00
C ALA A 31 17.47 -12.61 8.30
N SER A 32 16.99 -11.37 8.28
CA SER A 32 17.68 -10.21 7.70
C SER A 32 18.92 -9.84 8.50
N ALA A 33 18.89 -9.92 9.84
CA ALA A 33 20.07 -9.77 10.69
C ALA A 33 21.12 -10.86 10.40
N ARG A 34 20.68 -12.11 10.22
CA ARG A 34 21.55 -13.23 9.82
C ARG A 34 22.16 -13.00 8.43
N ARG A 35 21.39 -12.56 7.42
CA ARG A 35 21.91 -12.19 6.09
C ARG A 35 22.95 -11.07 6.15
N ARG A 36 22.75 -10.05 6.99
CA ARG A 36 23.71 -8.95 7.21
C ARG A 36 25.00 -9.40 7.88
N SER A 37 24.91 -10.28 8.88
CA SER A 37 26.11 -10.85 9.51
C SER A 37 26.92 -11.72 8.54
N ALA A 38 26.24 -12.46 7.65
CA ALA A 38 26.86 -13.30 6.63
C ALA A 38 27.52 -12.46 5.52
N THR A 39 26.86 -11.38 5.06
CA THR A 39 27.43 -10.45 4.07
C THR A 39 28.59 -9.63 4.64
N ARG A 40 28.52 -9.21 5.91
CA ARG A 40 29.64 -8.50 6.58
C ARG A 40 30.85 -9.41 6.80
N ARG A 41 30.65 -10.69 7.12
CA ARG A 41 31.75 -11.68 7.15
C ARG A 41 32.32 -11.97 5.77
N ARG A 42 31.47 -12.10 4.74
CA ARG A 42 31.92 -12.36 3.35
C ARG A 42 32.75 -11.21 2.76
N ARG A 43 32.45 -9.95 3.09
CA ARG A 43 33.25 -8.80 2.61
C ARG A 43 34.69 -8.76 3.15
N LEU A 44 34.99 -9.46 4.25
CA LEU A 44 36.34 -9.55 4.81
C LEU A 44 37.14 -10.74 4.27
N THR A 45 36.50 -11.67 3.55
CA THR A 45 37.13 -12.95 3.16
C THR A 45 36.86 -13.32 1.70
N TRP A 46 37.02 -12.38 0.76
CA TRP A 46 37.34 -12.61 -0.67
C TRP A 46 36.45 -11.82 -1.63
N GLY A 47 37.10 -11.18 -2.62
CA GLY A 47 36.45 -10.79 -3.85
C GLY A 47 36.04 -12.04 -4.65
N GLY A 48 34.84 -11.97 -5.24
CA GLY A 48 34.32 -12.96 -6.18
C GLY A 48 33.44 -14.05 -5.56
N GLY A 49 32.23 -14.22 -6.11
CA GLY A 49 31.47 -15.47 -5.99
C GLY A 49 30.10 -15.37 -5.34
N ILE A 50 29.08 -15.31 -6.21
CA ILE A 50 27.67 -15.63 -5.94
C ILE A 50 27.59 -16.95 -5.15
N THR A 51 26.80 -17.00 -4.07
CA THR A 51 26.36 -18.26 -3.48
C THR A 51 24.99 -18.10 -2.85
N ALA A 52 24.01 -18.73 -3.50
CA ALA A 52 22.69 -19.05 -2.98
C ALA A 52 22.79 -19.89 -1.70
N LEU A 53 21.80 -19.75 -0.82
CA LEU A 53 21.44 -20.83 0.09
C LEU A 53 19.96 -20.76 0.46
N ALA A 54 19.24 -21.80 0.03
CA ALA A 54 17.89 -22.13 0.41
C ALA A 54 17.87 -22.94 1.72
N LEU A 55 16.73 -22.85 2.40
CA LEU A 55 16.21 -23.73 3.46
C LEU A 55 16.96 -23.73 4.80
N LEU A 56 16.22 -23.33 5.85
CA LEU A 56 15.91 -24.13 7.04
C LEU A 56 15.26 -23.21 8.06
N LEU A 57 13.96 -23.38 8.34
CA LEU A 57 13.31 -23.40 9.66
C LEU A 57 11.85 -23.85 9.41
N GLY A 58 11.41 -24.87 10.15
CA GLY A 58 10.33 -25.77 9.75
C GLY A 58 8.92 -25.31 10.09
N GLY A 59 7.94 -25.95 9.45
CA GLY A 59 6.65 -26.21 10.07
C GLY A 59 5.36 -25.77 9.38
N VAL A 60 5.26 -25.68 8.05
CA VAL A 60 3.97 -25.87 7.34
C VAL A 60 4.22 -26.53 5.99
N THR A 61 3.59 -27.67 5.74
CA THR A 61 3.62 -28.37 4.45
C THR A 61 2.83 -27.57 3.40
N ALA A 62 3.50 -26.74 2.62
CA ALA A 62 2.97 -26.24 1.35
C ALA A 62 3.71 -26.96 0.20
N PRO A 63 2.99 -27.56 -0.77
CA PRO A 63 3.62 -28.26 -1.88
C PRO A 63 4.33 -27.26 -2.79
N ALA A 64 5.63 -27.48 -2.98
CA ALA A 64 6.45 -27.14 -4.14
C ALA A 64 5.91 -26.01 -5.07
N ALA A 65 6.16 -24.76 -4.68
CA ALA A 65 6.37 -23.66 -5.63
C ALA A 65 7.82 -23.14 -5.48
N ALA A 66 8.78 -24.06 -5.40
CA ALA A 66 10.19 -23.73 -5.25
C ALA A 66 10.87 -23.69 -6.63
N ASP A 67 10.55 -22.63 -7.38
CA ASP A 67 11.47 -21.91 -8.26
C ASP A 67 10.73 -20.67 -8.82
N ALA A 68 10.12 -19.88 -7.93
CA ALA A 68 9.93 -18.46 -8.24
C ALA A 68 11.32 -17.85 -8.21
N ILE A 69 11.90 -17.62 -9.39
CA ILE A 69 13.13 -16.84 -9.53
C ILE A 69 12.86 -15.52 -8.82
N ARG A 70 13.48 -15.32 -7.66
CA ARG A 70 13.48 -14.01 -6.99
C ARG A 70 14.31 -13.10 -7.86
N HIS A 71 13.65 -12.11 -8.46
CA HIS A 71 14.33 -11.16 -9.32
C HIS A 71 15.02 -10.08 -8.48
N PHE A 72 14.57 -9.90 -7.22
CA PHE A 72 15.09 -8.92 -6.27
C PHE A 72 15.47 -9.55 -4.93
N LEU A 73 16.49 -9.01 -4.26
CA LEU A 73 16.91 -9.35 -2.90
C LEU A 73 15.87 -8.94 -1.86
N ALA A 74 15.09 -7.90 -2.15
CA ALA A 74 13.94 -7.45 -1.36
C ALA A 74 12.87 -8.55 -1.17
N GLN A 75 12.74 -9.48 -2.12
CA GLN A 75 11.77 -10.57 -2.05
C GLN A 75 12.16 -11.60 -0.97
N THR A 76 11.31 -11.75 0.04
CA THR A 76 11.52 -12.72 1.12
C THR A 76 10.98 -14.11 0.78
N GLY A 77 10.07 -14.20 -0.19
CA GLY A 77 9.26 -15.37 -0.54
C GLY A 77 8.31 -15.84 0.56
N GLN A 78 8.12 -15.04 1.61
CA GLN A 78 7.16 -15.30 2.66
C GLN A 78 5.87 -14.55 2.34
N VAL A 79 4.75 -15.24 2.46
CA VAL A 79 3.44 -14.70 2.11
C VAL A 79 2.59 -14.62 3.36
N CYS A 80 1.86 -13.53 3.50
CA CYS A 80 0.99 -13.32 4.64
C CYS A 80 -0.24 -14.23 4.64
N GLY A 81 -0.59 -14.72 5.83
CA GLY A 81 -1.73 -15.59 6.08
C GLY A 81 -3.07 -14.86 6.28
N GLY A 82 -3.09 -13.52 6.17
CA GLY A 82 -4.25 -12.66 6.43
C GLY A 82 -3.96 -11.55 7.46
N GLY A 83 -5.02 -10.89 7.95
CA GLY A 83 -4.91 -9.77 8.90
C GLY A 83 -4.46 -8.46 8.23
N GLU A 84 -3.72 -7.63 8.97
CA GLU A 84 -3.23 -6.31 8.53
C GLU A 84 -2.30 -6.38 7.30
N CYS A 85 -1.69 -7.54 7.05
CA CYS A 85 -0.79 -7.76 5.92
C CYS A 85 -1.51 -8.11 4.59
N GLY A 86 -2.84 -8.30 4.64
CA GLY A 86 -3.62 -8.75 3.49
C GLY A 86 -3.41 -10.23 3.13
N PRO A 87 -4.41 -10.90 2.53
CA PRO A 87 -4.26 -12.29 2.12
C PRO A 87 -3.35 -12.40 0.90
N SER A 88 -2.40 -13.34 0.93
CA SER A 88 -1.54 -13.69 -0.21
C SER A 88 -0.52 -12.62 -0.65
N SER A 89 -0.30 -11.58 0.15
CA SER A 89 0.73 -10.57 -0.12
C SER A 89 2.12 -11.05 0.32
N GLU A 90 3.14 -10.87 -0.52
CA GLU A 90 4.52 -11.17 -0.15
C GLU A 90 5.03 -10.14 0.86
N VAL A 91 5.72 -10.60 1.91
CA VAL A 91 6.46 -9.73 2.81
C VAL A 91 7.79 -9.34 2.17
N ILE A 92 8.14 -8.07 2.23
CA ILE A 92 9.29 -7.48 1.53
C ILE A 92 10.28 -6.93 2.54
N ASP A 93 11.57 -7.23 2.35
CA ASP A 93 12.67 -6.72 3.19
C ASP A 93 13.06 -5.31 2.74
N LEU A 94 12.67 -4.30 3.53
CA LEU A 94 12.99 -2.89 3.27
C LEU A 94 14.48 -2.55 3.42
N SER A 95 15.28 -3.46 3.99
CA SER A 95 16.72 -3.28 4.15
C SER A 95 17.53 -3.80 2.96
N ALA A 96 16.86 -4.37 1.95
CA ALA A 96 17.51 -4.82 0.73
C ALA A 96 17.97 -3.63 -0.13
N PRO A 97 19.15 -3.71 -0.76
CA PRO A 97 19.70 -2.60 -1.55
C PRO A 97 18.96 -2.33 -2.86
N ASP A 98 18.07 -3.24 -3.28
CA ASP A 98 17.28 -3.15 -4.52
C ASP A 98 15.79 -2.94 -4.25
N VAL A 99 15.41 -2.52 -3.03
CA VAL A 99 14.01 -2.29 -2.66
C VAL A 99 13.35 -1.19 -3.48
N SER A 100 14.08 -0.13 -3.86
CA SER A 100 13.52 0.93 -4.73
C SER A 100 13.30 0.44 -6.16
N GLU A 101 14.18 -0.40 -6.70
CA GLU A 101 14.00 -1.04 -8.01
C GLU A 101 12.82 -2.03 -7.98
N TYR A 102 12.68 -2.79 -6.90
CA TYR A 102 11.53 -3.66 -6.66
C TYR A 102 10.23 -2.85 -6.61
N ALA A 103 10.17 -1.79 -5.79
CA ALA A 103 9.03 -0.90 -5.70
C ALA A 103 8.66 -0.30 -7.07
N ALA A 104 9.65 0.11 -7.87
CA ALA A 104 9.43 0.64 -9.21
C ALA A 104 8.80 -0.38 -10.17
N SER A 105 9.08 -1.68 -9.98
CA SER A 105 8.53 -2.76 -10.81
C SER A 105 7.06 -3.08 -10.55
N LEU A 106 6.51 -2.61 -9.41
CA LEU A 106 5.16 -2.94 -8.96
C LEU A 106 4.08 -1.98 -9.43
N TYR A 107 4.39 -1.01 -10.29
CA TYR A 107 3.37 -0.07 -10.76
C TYR A 107 2.22 -0.81 -11.47
N PRO A 108 0.97 -0.71 -10.99
CA PRO A 108 -0.15 -1.42 -11.59
C PRO A 108 -0.57 -0.85 -12.94
N ASP A 109 -0.87 -1.71 -13.92
CA ASP A 109 -1.36 -1.29 -15.25
C ASP A 109 -2.76 -0.65 -15.23
N TYR A 110 -3.54 -0.90 -14.17
CA TYR A 110 -4.91 -0.41 -14.05
C TYR A 110 -5.03 0.98 -13.42
N VAL A 111 -3.95 1.55 -12.87
CA VAL A 111 -3.96 2.91 -12.33
C VAL A 111 -3.64 3.89 -13.47
N PRO A 112 -4.61 4.71 -13.93
CA PRO A 112 -4.38 5.69 -14.97
C PRO A 112 -3.68 6.93 -14.41
N VAL A 113 -2.85 7.55 -15.24
CA VAL A 113 -2.09 8.76 -14.89
C VAL A 113 -2.95 10.02 -15.12
N PRO A 114 -2.97 10.99 -14.19
CA PRO A 114 -3.67 12.25 -14.37
C PRO A 114 -3.03 13.13 -15.45
N PRO A 115 -3.77 14.11 -16.01
CA PRO A 115 -3.21 15.05 -16.98
C PRO A 115 -2.00 15.82 -16.42
N GLY A 116 -0.96 15.98 -17.24
CA GLY A 116 0.25 16.74 -16.85
C GLY A 116 1.29 15.94 -16.08
N THR A 117 1.02 14.67 -15.79
CA THR A 117 1.96 13.72 -15.17
C THR A 117 2.22 12.55 -16.12
N THR A 118 3.31 11.83 -15.90
CA THR A 118 3.66 10.59 -16.59
C THR A 118 3.75 9.41 -15.62
N ARG A 119 3.62 8.19 -16.16
CA ARG A 119 3.82 6.96 -15.39
C ARG A 119 5.18 6.95 -14.69
N ASP A 120 6.24 7.29 -15.41
CA ASP A 120 7.61 7.27 -14.91
C ASP A 120 7.85 8.30 -13.79
N GLU A 121 7.12 9.42 -13.79
CA GLU A 121 7.17 10.39 -12.70
C GLU A 121 6.55 9.84 -11.42
N ILE A 122 5.38 9.17 -11.51
CA ILE A 122 4.76 8.53 -10.35
C ILE A 122 5.63 7.39 -9.84
N ILE A 123 6.16 6.55 -10.73
CA ILE A 123 7.10 5.47 -10.38
C ILE A 123 8.27 6.04 -9.58
N ARG A 124 8.92 7.08 -10.11
CA ARG A 124 10.08 7.70 -9.46
C ARG A 124 9.74 8.33 -8.11
N GLU A 125 8.61 9.03 -8.02
CA GLU A 125 8.17 9.64 -6.75
C GLU A 125 7.97 8.58 -5.67
N VAL A 126 7.26 7.50 -5.98
CA VAL A 126 6.99 6.42 -5.02
C VAL A 126 8.26 5.63 -4.70
N SER A 127 9.01 5.20 -5.72
CA SER A 127 10.19 4.36 -5.51
C SER A 127 11.32 5.08 -4.76
N SER A 128 11.47 6.39 -4.96
CA SER A 128 12.52 7.19 -4.29
C SER A 128 12.34 7.27 -2.76
N GLN A 129 11.14 6.98 -2.24
CA GLN A 129 10.91 6.87 -0.79
C GLN A 129 11.71 5.72 -0.16
N TYR A 130 12.21 4.80 -0.98
CA TYR A 130 12.92 3.59 -0.58
C TYR A 130 14.38 3.57 -1.08
N ASP A 131 14.92 4.69 -1.56
CA ASP A 131 16.32 4.78 -2.01
C ASP A 131 17.32 4.54 -0.86
N GLU A 132 16.92 4.89 0.36
CA GLU A 132 17.70 4.62 1.56
C GLU A 132 17.18 3.36 2.25
N PRO A 133 17.98 2.29 2.38
CA PRO A 133 17.55 1.07 3.04
C PRO A 133 17.20 1.32 4.50
N VAL A 134 15.95 1.01 4.87
CA VAL A 134 15.48 1.12 6.25
C VAL A 134 15.34 -0.25 6.89
N GLN A 135 15.47 -0.30 8.21
CA GLN A 135 15.21 -1.52 8.96
C GLN A 135 13.70 -1.74 9.04
N GLY A 136 13.21 -2.84 8.48
CA GLY A 136 11.79 -3.18 8.57
C GLY A 136 11.34 -4.12 7.48
N VAL A 137 10.05 -4.41 7.50
CA VAL A 137 9.34 -5.14 6.47
C VAL A 137 8.08 -4.38 6.08
N THR A 138 7.63 -4.59 4.86
CA THR A 138 6.32 -4.15 4.36
C THR A 138 5.75 -5.26 3.49
N THR A 139 4.65 -4.99 2.79
CA THR A 139 4.01 -5.96 1.92
C THR A 139 4.06 -5.50 0.47
N GLU A 140 4.00 -6.43 -0.47
CA GLU A 140 3.84 -6.10 -1.90
C GLU A 140 2.60 -5.22 -2.13
N SER A 141 1.49 -5.57 -1.48
CA SER A 141 0.24 -4.80 -1.50
C SER A 141 0.39 -3.36 -1.00
N ASP A 142 1.27 -3.10 -0.04
CA ASP A 142 1.51 -1.73 0.44
C ASP A 142 2.14 -0.87 -0.66
N PHE A 143 3.14 -1.40 -1.38
CA PHE A 143 3.73 -0.69 -2.52
C PHE A 143 2.69 -0.37 -3.60
N VAL A 144 1.85 -1.36 -3.94
CA VAL A 144 0.76 -1.16 -4.91
C VAL A 144 -0.26 -0.14 -4.39
N GLY A 145 -0.58 -0.18 -3.09
CA GLY A 145 -1.46 0.79 -2.43
C GLY A 145 -0.94 2.22 -2.49
N VAL A 146 0.38 2.43 -2.34
CA VAL A 146 0.98 3.75 -2.50
C VAL A 146 0.82 4.27 -3.94
N TYR A 147 0.93 3.40 -4.96
CA TYR A 147 0.64 3.79 -6.35
C TYR A 147 -0.83 4.14 -6.59
N GLU A 148 -1.75 3.34 -6.02
CA GLU A 148 -3.18 3.63 -6.08
C GLU A 148 -3.50 4.98 -5.42
N ILE A 149 -2.92 5.27 -4.25
CA ILE A 149 -3.07 6.56 -3.56
C ILE A 149 -2.50 7.71 -4.40
N ALA A 150 -1.30 7.56 -4.96
CA ALA A 150 -0.68 8.60 -5.78
C ALA A 150 -1.54 8.92 -7.03
N GLY A 151 -2.02 7.88 -7.72
CA GLY A 151 -2.93 8.04 -8.85
C GLY A 151 -4.24 8.69 -8.43
N TYR A 152 -4.86 8.21 -7.35
CA TYR A 152 -6.10 8.74 -6.81
C TYR A 152 -5.98 10.23 -6.46
N CYS A 153 -4.94 10.61 -5.72
CA CYS A 153 -4.65 11.99 -5.34
C CYS A 153 -4.46 12.91 -6.56
N GLY A 154 -3.80 12.41 -7.60
CA GLY A 154 -3.67 13.13 -8.86
C GLY A 154 -5.03 13.44 -9.52
N TRP A 155 -5.94 12.48 -9.53
CA TRP A 155 -7.28 12.66 -10.09
C TRP A 155 -8.22 13.49 -9.21
N VAL A 156 -8.10 13.40 -7.88
CA VAL A 156 -8.79 14.31 -6.95
C VAL A 156 -8.32 15.76 -7.17
N GLY A 157 -7.01 15.98 -7.29
CA GLY A 157 -6.46 17.31 -7.59
C GLY A 157 -6.91 17.86 -8.96
N GLU A 158 -6.97 17.00 -9.97
CA GLU A 158 -7.51 17.34 -11.29
C GLU A 158 -9.00 17.71 -11.23
N TRP A 159 -9.79 16.97 -10.46
CA TRP A 159 -11.21 17.28 -10.25
C TRP A 159 -11.40 18.67 -9.65
N ILE A 160 -10.67 18.97 -8.56
CA ILE A 160 -10.75 20.26 -7.86
C ILE A 160 -10.31 21.39 -8.79
N THR A 161 -9.17 21.23 -9.46
CA THR A 161 -8.64 22.23 -10.41
C THR A 161 -9.61 22.49 -11.57
N ALA A 162 -10.27 21.44 -12.07
CA ALA A 162 -11.24 21.56 -13.15
C ALA A 162 -12.51 22.27 -12.68
N ASP A 163 -12.98 22.01 -11.45
CA ASP A 163 -14.13 22.68 -10.87
C ASP A 163 -13.90 24.18 -10.66
N GLU A 164 -12.76 24.56 -10.10
CA GLU A 164 -12.33 25.96 -9.92
C GLU A 164 -12.26 26.74 -11.24
N LYS A 165 -11.90 26.05 -12.33
CA LYS A 165 -11.84 26.62 -13.68
C LYS A 165 -13.16 26.51 -14.45
N HIS A 166 -14.19 25.92 -13.84
CA HIS A 166 -15.47 25.61 -14.47
C HIS A 166 -15.33 24.76 -15.76
N ASP A 167 -14.31 23.89 -15.83
CA ASP A 167 -14.10 22.95 -16.94
C ASP A 167 -14.86 21.65 -16.69
N ALA A 168 -16.13 21.62 -17.11
CA ALA A 168 -17.01 20.49 -16.92
C ALA A 168 -16.50 19.20 -17.58
N LYS A 169 -15.74 19.29 -18.68
CA LYS A 169 -15.23 18.11 -19.40
C LYS A 169 -14.11 17.45 -18.60
N ARG A 170 -13.16 18.24 -18.10
CA ARG A 170 -12.06 17.74 -17.26
C ARG A 170 -12.60 17.21 -15.93
N ARG A 171 -13.54 17.93 -15.31
CA ARG A 171 -14.19 17.47 -14.08
C ARG A 171 -14.89 16.12 -14.27
N ALA A 172 -15.63 15.94 -15.37
CA ALA A 172 -16.28 14.66 -15.68
C ALA A 172 -15.29 13.52 -15.94
N ALA A 173 -14.15 13.80 -16.60
CA ALA A 173 -13.09 12.80 -16.80
C ALA A 173 -12.48 12.36 -15.46
N ALA A 174 -12.19 13.31 -14.57
CA ALA A 174 -11.69 13.01 -13.23
C ALA A 174 -12.72 12.25 -12.39
N THR A 175 -14.00 12.66 -12.40
CA THR A 175 -15.09 11.94 -11.73
C THR A 175 -15.13 10.48 -12.18
N LYS A 176 -14.97 10.20 -13.48
CA LYS A 176 -14.98 8.82 -13.98
C LYS A 176 -13.87 7.99 -13.34
N VAL A 177 -12.65 8.51 -13.26
CA VAL A 177 -11.53 7.76 -12.67
C VAL A 177 -11.71 7.58 -11.16
N ILE A 178 -12.18 8.59 -10.44
CA ILE A 178 -12.49 8.50 -9.00
C ILE A 178 -13.58 7.46 -8.72
N VAL A 179 -14.53 7.27 -9.64
CA VAL A 179 -15.53 6.19 -9.54
C VAL A 179 -14.92 4.83 -9.87
N ASP A 180 -14.12 4.76 -10.93
CA ASP A 180 -13.45 3.51 -11.34
C ASP A 180 -12.45 3.04 -10.28
N SER A 181 -11.88 3.95 -9.47
CA SER A 181 -10.93 3.62 -8.41
C SER A 181 -11.55 2.82 -7.28
N LEU A 182 -12.88 2.70 -7.19
CA LEU A 182 -13.55 1.77 -6.28
C LEU A 182 -13.24 0.29 -6.57
N GLN A 183 -12.66 0.00 -7.74
CA GLN A 183 -12.21 -1.35 -8.10
C GLN A 183 -10.73 -1.58 -7.78
N TRP A 184 -10.01 -0.57 -7.28
CA TRP A 184 -8.59 -0.69 -6.96
C TRP A 184 -8.45 -1.40 -5.61
N PRO A 185 -7.76 -2.55 -5.55
CA PRO A 185 -7.89 -3.46 -4.42
C PRO A 185 -7.32 -2.92 -3.11
N ASN A 186 -6.24 -2.12 -3.15
CA ASN A 186 -5.50 -1.76 -1.94
C ASN A 186 -6.08 -0.51 -1.25
N ILE A 187 -6.40 0.54 -2.00
CA ILE A 187 -6.98 1.79 -1.48
C ILE A 187 -8.42 1.60 -0.96
N ASN A 188 -9.09 0.51 -1.33
CA ASN A 188 -10.43 0.15 -0.85
C ASN A 188 -10.42 -0.99 0.18
N GLY A 189 -9.26 -1.36 0.72
CA GLY A 189 -9.16 -2.35 1.79
C GLY A 189 -9.84 -1.88 3.08
N GLY A 190 -10.59 -2.77 3.74
CA GLY A 190 -11.27 -2.47 5.00
C GLY A 190 -12.34 -1.37 4.88
N ASP A 191 -12.41 -0.48 5.86
CA ASP A 191 -13.41 0.61 5.91
C ASP A 191 -13.12 1.73 4.89
N ALA A 192 -11.90 1.78 4.33
CA ALA A 192 -11.52 2.77 3.31
C ALA A 192 -12.38 2.66 2.04
N GLY A 193 -12.84 1.46 1.69
CA GLY A 193 -13.74 1.26 0.55
C GLY A 193 -15.11 1.95 0.72
N GLU A 194 -15.65 1.98 1.94
CA GLU A 194 -16.91 2.68 2.23
C GLU A 194 -16.72 4.19 2.13
N ILE A 195 -15.61 4.70 2.66
CA ILE A 195 -15.23 6.12 2.57
C ILE A 195 -15.04 6.54 1.12
N ASN A 196 -14.29 5.77 0.32
CA ASN A 196 -14.07 6.07 -1.09
C ASN A 196 -15.39 6.02 -1.88
N ALA A 197 -16.33 5.15 -1.53
CA ALA A 197 -17.66 5.13 -2.15
C ALA A 197 -18.46 6.41 -1.86
N LEU A 198 -18.30 7.01 -0.68
CA LEU A 198 -18.87 8.34 -0.37
C LEU A 198 -18.21 9.43 -1.20
N VAL A 199 -16.88 9.42 -1.32
CA VAL A 199 -16.16 10.41 -2.14
C VAL A 199 -16.52 10.28 -3.62
N ALA A 200 -16.66 9.06 -4.15
CA ALA A 200 -17.11 8.85 -5.52
C ALA A 200 -18.50 9.44 -5.78
N LYS A 201 -19.42 9.34 -4.81
CA LYS A 201 -20.73 10.02 -4.88
C LYS A 201 -20.59 11.53 -4.85
N ALA A 202 -19.70 12.07 -4.02
CA ALA A 202 -19.40 13.51 -3.97
C ALA A 202 -18.88 14.02 -5.33
N ALA A 203 -17.98 13.29 -5.97
CA ALA A 203 -17.46 13.62 -7.30
C ALA A 203 -18.53 13.59 -8.38
N GLN A 204 -19.55 12.73 -8.24
CA GLN A 204 -20.70 12.66 -9.15
C GLN A 204 -21.69 13.81 -8.93
N SER A 205 -21.90 14.23 -7.68
CA SER A 205 -22.84 15.29 -7.33
C SER A 205 -22.25 16.70 -7.46
N GLY A 206 -20.94 16.84 -7.63
CA GLY A 206 -20.30 18.15 -7.61
C GLY A 206 -20.00 18.65 -6.19
N ASP A 207 -19.98 17.77 -5.19
CA ASP A 207 -19.71 18.12 -3.80
C ASP A 207 -18.20 18.26 -3.56
N ASP A 208 -17.73 19.49 -3.74
CA ASP A 208 -16.34 19.90 -3.51
C ASP A 208 -15.87 19.61 -2.07
N GLU A 209 -16.73 19.72 -1.04
CA GLU A 209 -16.35 19.42 0.36
C GLU A 209 -15.91 17.94 0.49
N GLY A 210 -16.58 17.02 -0.19
CA GLY A 210 -16.22 15.60 -0.19
C GLY A 210 -14.88 15.31 -0.86
N LEU A 211 -14.52 16.04 -1.91
CA LEU A 211 -13.21 15.86 -2.60
C LEU A 211 -12.07 16.46 -1.78
N ARG A 212 -12.33 17.57 -1.08
CA ARG A 212 -11.40 18.19 -0.13
C ARG A 212 -11.12 17.26 1.05
N PHE A 213 -12.16 16.64 1.60
CA PHE A 213 -12.03 15.59 2.61
C PHE A 213 -11.16 14.43 2.13
N ALA A 214 -11.39 13.94 0.91
CA ALA A 214 -10.58 12.86 0.33
C ALA A 214 -9.11 13.26 0.18
N ALA A 215 -8.86 14.47 -0.31
CA ALA A 215 -7.51 15.01 -0.45
C ALA A 215 -6.77 15.03 0.89
N GLN A 216 -7.43 15.43 1.98
CA GLN A 216 -6.83 15.42 3.32
C GLN A 216 -6.62 14.02 3.87
N THR A 217 -7.61 13.13 3.71
CA THR A 217 -7.57 11.75 4.22
C THR A 217 -6.35 10.99 3.72
N TYR A 218 -6.00 11.19 2.45
CA TYR A 218 -4.84 10.56 1.81
C TYR A 218 -3.60 11.46 1.76
N ALA A 219 -3.61 12.60 2.45
CA ALA A 219 -2.52 13.59 2.45
C ALA A 219 -2.06 13.97 1.03
N CYS A 220 -3.01 14.09 0.09
CA CYS A 220 -2.75 14.45 -1.30
C CYS A 220 -2.04 15.81 -1.38
N PRO A 221 -1.11 16.02 -2.35
CA PRO A 221 -0.37 17.28 -2.44
C PRO A 221 -1.28 18.53 -2.48
N ILE A 222 -2.43 18.43 -3.17
CA ILE A 222 -3.41 19.51 -3.25
C ILE A 222 -3.95 19.93 -1.88
N SER A 223 -3.93 19.06 -0.86
CA SER A 223 -4.44 19.34 0.49
C SER A 223 -3.47 20.10 1.39
N ARG A 224 -2.23 20.37 0.95
CA ARG A 224 -1.20 21.04 1.78
C ARG A 224 -1.52 22.50 2.09
N ASP A 225 -2.29 23.16 1.23
CA ASP A 225 -2.70 24.56 1.40
C ASP A 225 -3.95 24.73 2.29
N TRP A 226 -4.39 23.65 2.97
CA TRP A 226 -5.68 23.58 3.64
C TRP A 226 -5.48 23.46 5.13
N THR A 227 -5.91 24.47 5.89
CA THR A 227 -5.68 24.56 7.33
C THR A 227 -6.90 24.13 8.16
N GLU A 228 -8.05 23.92 7.54
CA GLU A 228 -9.25 23.47 8.24
C GLU A 228 -9.21 21.95 8.46
N LEU A 229 -9.35 21.52 9.72
CA LEU A 229 -9.42 20.12 10.14
C LEU A 229 -10.83 19.58 9.85
N TYR A 230 -10.97 18.69 8.86
CA TYR A 230 -12.26 18.14 8.49
C TYR A 230 -12.51 16.76 9.11
N GLY A 231 -13.31 16.75 10.18
CA GLY A 231 -14.02 15.57 10.70
C GLY A 231 -15.54 15.66 10.52
N ASP A 232 -16.06 16.78 10.01
CA ASP A 232 -17.50 17.09 10.05
C ASP A 232 -18.27 16.59 8.81
N TRP A 233 -17.59 16.22 7.72
CA TRP A 233 -18.25 15.77 6.49
C TRP A 233 -18.81 14.35 6.61
N LEU A 234 -18.06 13.40 7.18
CA LEU A 234 -18.51 12.00 7.34
C LEU A 234 -19.85 11.87 8.09
N PRO A 235 -20.07 12.54 9.24
CA PRO A 235 -21.37 12.53 9.91
C PRO A 235 -22.52 13.06 9.05
N LYS A 236 -22.29 14.08 8.21
CA LYS A 236 -23.31 14.64 7.30
C LYS A 236 -23.75 13.62 6.24
N GLN A 237 -22.88 12.68 5.88
CA GLN A 237 -23.18 11.60 4.94
C GLN A 237 -23.84 10.39 5.61
N GLY A 238 -24.10 10.45 6.92
CA GLY A 238 -24.67 9.34 7.69
C GLY A 238 -23.65 8.28 8.10
N TYR A 239 -22.35 8.57 7.98
CA TYR A 239 -21.29 7.71 8.48
C TYR A 239 -21.04 8.01 9.96
N GLY A 240 -21.46 7.10 10.84
CA GLY A 240 -21.19 7.14 12.27
C GLY A 240 -20.43 5.87 12.63
N GLY A 241 -19.16 6.01 13.03
CA GLY A 241 -18.32 4.91 13.51
C GLY A 241 -18.81 4.29 14.80
#